data_AF-A0A9P4H3C0-F1
#
_entry.id   AF-A0A9P4H3C0-F1
#
_cell.length_a   1.000
_cell.length_b   1.000
_cell.length_c   1.000
_cell.angle_alpha   90.00
_cell.angle_beta   90.00
_cell.angle_gamma   90.00
#
_symmetry.space_group_name_H-M   'P 1'
#
loop_
_entity.id
_entity.type
_entity.pdbx_description
1 polymer ?
#
loop_
_entity_poly.entity_id
_entity_poly.type
_entity_poly.pdbx_seq_one_letter_code
_entity_poly.pdbx_strand_id
1 'polypeptide(L)'
;MRAAARLFASVKPGQFLETGAPTGLTGLVTHPSPRSTLLYHYNSTLDKLKKIPESSVYRQSTEALTRHRLAIVEQSKPKGWEEWQEKIKSQVAEDPGLIDVIETGNGQTLVLPVEQEVDERSKGAEWDGEVVQSFPEGIRTAKERLPHVKKMKGDVNYSPDRTLSKVKFASEPQYTEEAYHRISDLESKIGAGLIEEVIQVAEGEHKLVDTMIENKVWEPLAEQAPEGQWSYFERATHTPTTQQP
;
A
#
# COMPACT_ATOMS: atom_id res chain seq x y z
N MET A 1 -31.70 24.10 25.99
CA MET A 1 -30.50 24.39 25.18
C MET A 1 -29.56 23.20 25.29
N ARG A 2 -29.40 22.42 24.21
CA ARG A 2 -28.47 21.27 24.22
C ARG A 2 -27.07 21.80 23.94
N ALA A 3 -26.13 21.53 24.85
CA ALA A 3 -24.74 21.92 24.71
C ALA A 3 -24.13 21.20 23.49
N ALA A 4 -23.69 21.98 22.50
CA ALA A 4 -22.88 21.47 21.41
C ALA A 4 -21.49 21.16 21.97
N ALA A 5 -21.23 19.90 22.30
CA ALA A 5 -19.88 19.44 22.57
C ALA A 5 -19.09 19.57 21.26
N ARG A 6 -18.18 20.54 21.20
CA ARG A 6 -17.14 20.60 20.17
C ARG A 6 -16.24 19.38 20.40
N LEU A 7 -16.45 18.31 19.63
CA LEU A 7 -15.52 17.19 19.57
C LEU A 7 -14.21 17.72 18.98
N PHE A 8 -13.23 17.94 19.85
CA PHE A 8 -11.87 18.21 19.43
C PHE A 8 -11.34 16.99 18.67
N ALA A 9 -10.74 17.21 17.51
CA ALA A 9 -9.96 16.22 16.76
C ALA A 9 -8.68 15.75 17.51
N SER A 10 -8.54 16.13 18.79
CA SER A 10 -7.47 15.74 19.70
C SER A 10 -7.93 14.73 20.77
N VAL A 11 -9.01 13.98 20.52
CA VAL A 11 -9.30 12.81 21.33
C VAL A 11 -8.33 11.73 20.90
N LYS A 12 -7.28 11.54 21.70
CA LYS A 12 -6.41 10.37 21.63
C LYS A 12 -7.31 9.13 21.57
N PRO A 13 -7.33 8.34 20.48
CA PRO A 13 -8.14 7.13 20.46
C PRO A 13 -7.72 6.24 21.63
N GLY A 14 -8.66 5.43 22.12
CA GLY A 14 -8.46 4.54 23.26
C GLY A 14 -7.21 3.67 23.13
N GLN A 15 -6.82 3.05 24.25
CA GLN A 15 -5.58 2.29 24.46
C GLN A 15 -5.19 1.23 23.39
N PHE A 16 -6.06 0.94 22.42
CA PHE A 16 -5.85 -0.06 21.37
C PHE A 16 -6.20 0.51 20.00
N LEU A 17 -5.30 0.32 19.03
CA LEU A 17 -5.63 0.40 17.61
C LEU A 17 -6.25 -0.95 17.23
N GLU A 18 -7.53 -1.14 17.52
CA GLU A 18 -8.27 -2.29 17.00
C GLU A 18 -8.33 -2.18 15.48
N THR A 19 -8.12 -3.27 14.75
CA THR A 19 -8.29 -3.28 13.30
C THR A 19 -9.72 -2.89 12.95
N GLY A 20 -9.91 -1.94 12.03
CA GLY A 20 -11.26 -1.54 11.64
C GLY A 20 -11.86 -0.40 12.49
N ALA A 21 -11.15 0.09 13.51
CA ALA A 21 -11.59 1.20 14.34
C ALA A 21 -11.50 2.56 13.60
N PRO A 22 -12.43 3.50 13.89
CA PRO A 22 -12.38 4.83 13.30
C PRO A 22 -11.22 5.64 13.90
N THR A 23 -10.38 6.24 13.04
CA THR A 23 -9.21 7.07 13.45
C THR A 23 -9.58 8.50 13.84
N GLY A 24 -10.85 8.88 13.69
CA GLY A 24 -11.32 10.26 13.85
C GLY A 24 -11.35 11.06 12.54
N LEU A 25 -10.79 10.52 11.46
CA LEU A 25 -10.95 11.03 10.10
C LEU A 25 -12.01 10.21 9.35
N THR A 26 -12.89 10.88 8.61
CA THR A 26 -13.95 10.22 7.84
C THR A 26 -13.36 9.42 6.69
N GLY A 27 -13.72 8.14 6.59
CA GLY A 27 -13.25 7.25 5.52
C GLY A 27 -11.83 6.70 5.71
N LEU A 28 -11.17 7.02 6.84
CA LEU A 28 -9.89 6.47 7.23
C LEU A 28 -10.08 5.55 8.44
N VAL A 29 -9.66 4.31 8.30
CA VAL A 29 -9.85 3.25 9.29
C VAL A 29 -8.48 2.72 9.70
N THR A 30 -8.33 2.31 10.95
CA THR A 30 -7.07 1.76 11.46
C THR A 30 -6.65 0.52 10.68
N HIS A 31 -5.40 0.53 10.24
CA HIS A 31 -4.82 -0.55 9.46
C HIS A 31 -4.29 -1.66 10.40
N PRO A 32 -4.47 -2.97 10.09
CA PRO A 32 -4.01 -4.06 10.95
C PRO A 32 -2.48 -4.14 11.06
N SER A 33 -1.76 -3.93 9.96
CA SER A 33 -0.29 -4.08 9.89
C SER A 33 0.36 -2.91 9.13
N PRO A 34 0.37 -1.68 9.69
CA PRO A 34 0.81 -0.50 8.96
C PRO A 34 2.29 -0.54 8.54
N ARG A 35 3.15 -1.19 9.34
CA ARG A 35 4.59 -1.29 9.07
C ARG A 35 4.91 -2.12 7.83
N SER A 36 4.36 -3.33 7.70
CA SER A 36 4.66 -4.19 6.55
C SER A 36 4.12 -3.59 5.26
N THR A 37 2.93 -2.99 5.30
CA THR A 37 2.36 -2.22 4.20
C THR A 37 3.26 -1.06 3.76
N LEU A 38 3.76 -0.25 4.71
CA LEU A 38 4.70 0.84 4.38
C LEU A 38 6.03 0.33 3.81
N LEU A 39 6.60 -0.73 4.38
CA LEU A 39 7.83 -1.32 3.86
C LEU A 39 7.64 -1.83 2.43
N TYR A 40 6.51 -2.47 2.14
CA TYR A 40 6.16 -2.90 0.79
C TYR A 40 6.09 -1.71 -0.17
N HIS A 41 5.28 -0.69 0.15
CA HIS A 41 5.12 0.46 -0.74
C HIS A 41 6.42 1.21 -0.96
N TYR A 42 7.24 1.45 0.07
CA TYR A 42 8.53 2.14 -0.08
C TYR A 42 9.56 1.34 -0.86
N ASN A 43 9.66 0.03 -0.65
CA ASN A 43 10.56 -0.80 -1.43
C ASN A 43 10.11 -0.89 -2.90
N SER A 44 8.81 -1.01 -3.11
CA SER A 44 8.23 -1.06 -4.45
C SER A 44 8.37 0.28 -5.19
N THR A 45 8.21 1.43 -4.50
CA THR A 45 8.49 2.74 -5.10
C THR A 45 9.96 2.90 -5.45
N LEU A 46 10.89 2.53 -4.56
CA LEU A 46 12.33 2.56 -4.85
C LEU A 46 12.70 1.70 -6.07
N ASP A 47 12.09 0.53 -6.24
CA ASP A 47 12.31 -0.30 -7.41
C ASP A 47 11.78 0.32 -8.70
N LYS A 48 10.59 0.95 -8.64
CA LYS A 48 10.05 1.69 -9.79
C LYS A 48 10.90 2.90 -10.15
N LEU A 49 11.42 3.62 -9.16
CA LEU A 49 12.27 4.80 -9.36
C LEU A 49 13.57 4.47 -10.09
N LYS A 50 14.08 3.23 -10.02
CA LYS A 50 15.25 2.78 -10.81
C LYS A 50 15.06 2.91 -12.32
N LYS A 51 13.81 2.94 -12.81
CA LYS A 51 13.48 3.12 -14.24
C LYS A 51 13.67 4.57 -14.71
N ILE A 52 13.69 5.54 -13.79
CA ILE A 52 13.86 6.97 -14.06
C ILE A 52 15.36 7.30 -14.05
N PRO A 53 15.91 8.21 -14.88
CA PRO A 53 17.32 8.59 -14.81
C PRO A 53 17.71 9.27 -13.49
N GLU A 54 18.96 9.06 -13.02
CA GLU A 54 19.50 9.63 -11.77
C GLU A 54 19.63 11.17 -11.80
N SER A 55 19.69 11.76 -12.99
CA SER A 55 19.71 13.22 -13.17
C SER A 55 18.36 13.89 -12.85
N SER A 56 17.27 13.12 -12.81
CA SER A 56 15.94 13.66 -12.53
C SER A 56 15.84 14.14 -11.09
N VAL A 57 15.50 15.42 -10.90
CA VAL A 57 15.26 16.01 -9.57
C VAL A 57 14.14 15.27 -8.84
N TYR A 58 13.11 14.83 -9.56
CA TYR A 58 12.01 14.05 -9.00
C TYR A 58 12.51 12.72 -8.40
N ARG A 59 13.39 12.00 -9.11
CA ARG A 59 13.98 10.76 -8.59
C ARG A 59 14.81 11.02 -7.34
N GLN A 60 15.65 12.06 -7.35
CA GLN A 60 16.52 12.40 -6.21
C GLN A 60 15.71 12.76 -4.96
N SER A 61 14.68 13.58 -5.10
CA SER A 61 13.85 14.01 -3.96
C SER A 61 13.01 12.87 -3.39
N THR A 62 12.39 12.07 -4.25
CA THR A 62 11.57 10.91 -3.84
C THR A 62 12.43 9.81 -3.24
N GLU A 63 13.61 9.50 -3.78
CA GLU A 63 14.54 8.55 -3.17
C GLU A 63 15.01 9.01 -1.78
N ALA A 64 15.35 10.29 -1.62
CA ALA A 64 15.77 10.83 -0.32
C ALA A 64 14.66 10.73 0.73
N LEU A 65 13.43 11.12 0.36
CA LEU A 65 12.26 11.09 1.23
C LEU A 65 11.89 9.65 1.61
N THR A 66 11.78 8.76 0.63
CA THR A 66 11.42 7.35 0.84
C THR A 66 12.46 6.62 1.68
N ARG A 67 13.76 6.80 1.42
CA ARG A 67 14.84 6.22 2.25
C ARG A 67 14.79 6.71 3.68
N HIS A 68 14.57 8.00 3.90
CA HIS A 68 14.44 8.56 5.24
C HIS A 68 13.25 7.95 6.00
N ARG A 69 12.07 7.89 5.37
CA ARG A 69 10.87 7.28 5.98
C ARG A 69 11.06 5.79 6.21
N LEU A 70 11.69 5.08 5.28
CA LEU A 70 12.00 3.66 5.41
C LEU A 70 12.91 3.40 6.61
N ALA A 71 13.97 4.19 6.81
CA ALA A 71 14.85 4.06 7.97
C ALA A 71 14.11 4.25 9.31
N ILE A 72 13.17 5.21 9.38
CA ILE A 72 12.33 5.42 10.55
C ILE A 72 11.42 4.20 10.80
N VAL A 73 10.75 3.72 9.74
CA VAL A 73 9.87 2.55 9.82
C VAL A 73 10.65 1.29 10.18
N GLU A 74 11.88 1.09 9.69
CA GLU A 74 12.68 -0.09 10.05
C GLU A 74 13.04 -0.14 11.53
N GLN A 75 13.33 1.02 12.13
CA GLN A 75 13.68 1.14 13.55
C GLN A 75 12.55 0.64 14.47
N SER A 76 11.28 0.77 14.08
CA SER A 76 10.12 0.48 14.91
C SER A 76 9.67 -0.99 14.92
N LYS A 77 10.57 -1.93 15.27
CA LYS A 77 10.21 -3.36 15.32
C LYS A 77 9.21 -3.68 16.45
N PRO A 78 8.13 -4.44 16.21
CA PRO A 78 7.25 -4.95 17.27
C PRO A 78 7.94 -6.05 18.10
N LYS A 79 7.47 -6.25 19.34
CA LYS A 79 7.86 -7.40 20.17
C LYS A 79 7.30 -8.69 19.54
N GLY A 80 8.06 -9.78 19.54
CA GLY A 80 7.65 -11.06 18.93
C GLY A 80 7.70 -11.10 17.39
N TRP A 81 8.18 -10.03 16.74
CA TRP A 81 8.34 -9.99 15.28
C TRP A 81 9.30 -11.07 14.76
N GLU A 82 10.41 -11.30 15.47
CA GLU A 82 11.44 -12.25 15.04
C GLU A 82 10.93 -13.70 15.11
N GLU A 83 10.27 -14.06 16.21
CA GLU A 83 9.61 -15.37 16.38
C GLU A 83 8.56 -15.61 15.30
N TRP A 84 7.76 -14.59 14.98
CA TRP A 84 6.80 -14.66 13.90
C TRP A 84 7.48 -14.83 12.54
N GLN A 85 8.56 -14.09 12.26
CA GLN A 85 9.32 -14.26 11.02
C GLN A 85 9.93 -15.65 10.88
N GLU A 86 10.41 -16.24 11.96
CA GLU A 86 10.94 -17.62 11.97
C GLU A 86 9.83 -18.63 11.67
N LYS A 87 8.65 -18.46 12.27
CA LYS A 87 7.49 -19.29 12.00
C LYS A 87 7.01 -19.19 10.56
N ILE A 88 6.96 -17.98 10.00
CA ILE A 88 6.60 -17.80 8.60
C ILE A 88 7.66 -18.43 7.69
N LYS A 89 8.95 -18.24 7.97
CA LYS A 89 10.03 -18.88 7.20
C LYS A 89 9.96 -20.40 7.24
N SER A 90 9.64 -21.00 8.39
CA SER A 90 9.50 -22.46 8.48
C SER A 90 8.31 -22.94 7.65
N GLN A 91 7.16 -22.24 7.72
CA GLN A 91 5.99 -22.55 6.90
C GLN A 91 6.26 -22.37 5.38
N VAL A 92 7.00 -21.34 4.99
CA VAL A 92 7.41 -21.13 3.58
C VAL A 92 8.37 -22.23 3.12
N ALA A 93 9.28 -22.68 3.99
CA ALA A 93 10.22 -23.74 3.67
C ALA A 93 9.55 -25.11 3.54
N GLU A 94 8.50 -25.35 4.32
CA GLU A 94 7.63 -26.53 4.20
C GLU A 94 6.85 -26.50 2.87
N ASP A 95 6.34 -25.34 2.47
CA ASP A 95 5.53 -25.18 1.25
C ASP A 95 5.96 -23.97 0.38
N PRO A 96 7.02 -24.09 -0.44
CA PRO A 96 7.55 -22.97 -1.23
C PRO A 96 6.61 -22.48 -2.33
N GLY A 97 5.62 -23.28 -2.74
CA GLY A 97 4.65 -22.91 -3.78
C GLY A 97 3.40 -22.18 -3.27
N LEU A 98 3.28 -21.92 -1.96
CA LEU A 98 2.09 -21.30 -1.34
C LEU A 98 2.09 -19.77 -1.44
N ILE A 99 3.27 -19.16 -1.53
CA ILE A 99 3.46 -17.71 -1.48
C ILE A 99 4.11 -17.25 -2.78
N ASP A 100 3.61 -16.14 -3.31
CA ASP A 100 4.29 -15.45 -4.40
C ASP A 100 5.43 -14.61 -3.82
N VAL A 101 6.66 -14.96 -4.16
CA VAL A 101 7.86 -14.20 -3.77
C VAL A 101 8.15 -13.16 -4.85
N ILE A 102 8.00 -11.89 -4.50
CA ILE A 102 8.43 -10.78 -5.34
C ILE A 102 9.85 -10.40 -4.95
N GLU A 103 10.80 -10.63 -5.85
CA GLU A 103 12.18 -10.15 -5.67
C GLU A 103 12.24 -8.64 -5.92
N THR A 104 12.42 -7.90 -4.83
CA THR A 104 12.70 -6.45 -4.85
C THR A 104 14.21 -6.26 -4.75
N GLY A 105 14.76 -5.20 -5.33
CA GLY A 105 16.21 -4.98 -5.31
C GLY A 105 16.84 -4.77 -3.92
N ASN A 106 16.03 -4.61 -2.87
CA ASN A 106 16.46 -4.50 -1.47
C ASN A 106 16.07 -5.71 -0.60
N GLY A 107 15.40 -6.73 -1.16
CA GLY A 107 14.96 -7.91 -0.41
C GLY A 107 13.82 -8.68 -1.07
N GLN A 108 13.38 -9.77 -0.44
CA GLN A 108 12.22 -10.54 -0.90
C GLN A 108 10.96 -10.05 -0.19
N THR A 109 9.97 -9.60 -0.97
CA THR A 109 8.63 -9.33 -0.45
C THR A 109 7.79 -10.58 -0.63
N LEU A 110 7.25 -11.10 0.47
CA LEU A 110 6.31 -12.21 0.46
C LEU A 110 4.89 -11.66 0.27
N VAL A 111 4.21 -12.04 -0.81
CA VAL A 111 2.79 -11.74 -0.99
C VAL A 111 1.99 -12.94 -0.52
N LEU A 112 1.41 -12.80 0.67
CA LEU A 112 0.53 -13.81 1.24
C LEU A 112 -0.76 -13.88 0.43
N PRO A 113 -1.32 -15.08 0.16
CA PRO A 113 -2.63 -15.20 -0.44
C PRO A 113 -3.69 -14.56 0.47
N VAL A 114 -4.63 -13.83 -0.13
CA VAL A 114 -5.75 -13.23 0.62
C VAL A 114 -6.67 -14.34 1.09
N GLU A 115 -6.64 -14.64 2.39
CA GLU A 115 -7.63 -15.52 3.01
C GLU A 115 -8.98 -14.79 3.04
N GLN A 116 -9.92 -15.22 2.19
CA GLN A 116 -11.31 -14.76 2.28
C GLN A 116 -12.07 -15.68 3.22
N GLU A 117 -12.47 -15.16 4.39
CA GLU A 117 -13.48 -15.82 5.21
C GLU A 117 -14.82 -15.74 4.47
N VAL A 118 -15.22 -16.86 3.86
CA VAL A 118 -16.52 -16.98 3.21
C VAL A 118 -17.58 -17.16 4.30
N ASP A 119 -18.64 -16.35 4.28
CA ASP A 119 -19.80 -16.54 5.17
C ASP A 119 -20.40 -17.93 4.90
N GLU A 120 -20.42 -18.77 5.93
CA GLU A 120 -20.94 -20.14 5.89
C GLU A 120 -22.41 -20.21 5.43
N ARG A 121 -23.16 -19.11 5.58
CA ARG A 121 -24.56 -19.02 5.14
C ARG A 121 -24.70 -18.69 3.66
N SER A 122 -23.63 -18.26 3.02
CA SER A 122 -23.65 -17.91 1.61
C SER A 122 -23.64 -19.17 0.74
N LYS A 123 -24.31 -19.10 -0.42
CA LYS A 123 -24.27 -20.18 -1.42
C LYS A 123 -22.85 -20.53 -1.87
N GLY A 124 -21.93 -19.56 -1.77
CA GLY A 124 -20.51 -19.77 -2.09
C GLY A 124 -19.79 -20.71 -1.12
N ALA A 125 -20.28 -20.87 0.12
CA ALA A 125 -19.69 -21.77 1.10
C ALA A 125 -20.13 -23.24 0.94
N GLU A 126 -21.11 -23.52 0.07
CA GLU A 126 -21.66 -24.89 -0.11
C GLU A 126 -20.59 -25.90 -0.59
N TRP A 127 -19.48 -25.42 -1.17
CA TRP A 127 -18.40 -26.25 -1.72
C TRP A 127 -17.02 -25.71 -1.32
N ASP A 128 -16.69 -25.72 -0.02
CA ASP A 128 -15.40 -25.28 0.54
C ASP A 128 -14.95 -23.86 0.14
N GLY A 129 -15.88 -23.03 -0.35
CA GLY A 129 -15.61 -21.70 -0.92
C GLY A 129 -15.27 -21.70 -2.42
N GLU A 130 -15.22 -22.85 -3.09
CA GLU A 130 -14.94 -22.92 -4.52
C GLU A 130 -16.09 -22.34 -5.36
N VAL A 131 -15.76 -21.37 -6.21
CA VAL A 131 -16.72 -20.80 -7.15
C VAL A 131 -17.01 -21.82 -8.25
N VAL A 132 -18.23 -22.37 -8.27
CA VAL A 132 -18.70 -23.30 -9.30
C VAL A 132 -18.47 -22.70 -10.69
N GLN A 133 -17.51 -23.26 -11.43
CA GLN A 133 -17.28 -22.89 -12.83
C GLN A 133 -18.27 -23.66 -13.71
N SER A 134 -19.23 -22.95 -14.31
CA SER A 134 -20.12 -23.56 -15.29
C SER A 134 -19.42 -23.68 -16.66
N PHE A 135 -19.48 -24.88 -17.22
CA PHE A 135 -19.03 -25.17 -18.58
C PHE A 135 -20.23 -25.56 -19.44
N PRO A 136 -20.27 -25.18 -20.73
CA PRO A 136 -21.30 -25.67 -21.63
C PRO A 136 -21.23 -27.19 -21.78
N GLU A 137 -22.36 -27.87 -21.63
CA GLU A 137 -22.46 -29.33 -21.76
C GLU A 137 -22.28 -29.81 -23.21
N GLY A 138 -21.86 -31.07 -23.39
CA GLY A 138 -21.77 -31.74 -24.71
C GLY A 138 -20.37 -31.89 -25.32
N ILE A 139 -20.28 -32.63 -26.42
CA ILE A 139 -19.03 -32.87 -27.17
C ILE A 139 -18.70 -31.60 -27.97
N ARG A 140 -17.59 -30.94 -27.64
CA ARG A 140 -17.17 -29.67 -28.25
C ARG A 140 -15.86 -29.81 -29.03
N THR A 141 -15.73 -29.05 -30.11
CA THR A 141 -14.49 -28.97 -30.89
C THR A 141 -13.37 -28.31 -30.08
N ALA A 142 -12.11 -28.51 -30.47
CA ALA A 142 -10.97 -27.92 -29.76
C ALA A 142 -11.06 -26.37 -29.71
N LYS A 143 -11.49 -25.74 -30.81
CA LYS A 143 -11.65 -24.27 -30.92
C LYS A 143 -12.68 -23.73 -29.92
N GLU A 144 -13.77 -24.45 -29.71
CA GLU A 144 -14.84 -24.10 -28.76
C GLU A 144 -14.44 -24.32 -27.30
N ARG A 145 -13.39 -25.12 -27.03
CA ARG A 145 -12.84 -25.36 -25.69
C ARG A 145 -11.74 -24.38 -25.31
N LEU A 146 -11.03 -23.79 -26.27
CA LEU A 146 -9.95 -22.82 -26.03
C LEU A 146 -10.24 -21.77 -24.94
N PRO A 147 -11.40 -21.07 -24.92
CA PRO A 147 -11.67 -20.08 -23.89
C PRO A 147 -11.83 -20.68 -22.48
N HIS A 148 -12.18 -21.98 -22.38
CA HIS A 148 -12.38 -22.68 -21.11
C HIS A 148 -11.13 -23.40 -20.62
N VAL A 149 -10.09 -23.60 -21.45
CA VAL A 149 -8.87 -24.33 -21.07
C VAL A 149 -8.23 -23.74 -19.82
N LYS A 150 -8.15 -22.41 -19.71
CA LYS A 150 -7.57 -21.76 -18.52
C LYS A 150 -8.34 -22.11 -17.24
N LYS A 151 -9.67 -22.18 -17.32
CA LYS A 151 -10.55 -22.55 -16.21
C LYS A 151 -10.48 -24.05 -15.88
N MET A 152 -10.26 -24.90 -16.90
CA MET A 152 -10.15 -26.36 -16.73
C MET A 152 -8.78 -26.81 -16.20
N LYS A 153 -7.72 -26.04 -16.46
CA LYS A 153 -6.34 -26.41 -16.11
C LYS A 153 -6.05 -26.31 -14.61
N GLY A 154 -6.98 -25.77 -13.81
CA GLY A 154 -6.80 -25.58 -12.37
C GLY A 154 -5.80 -24.47 -12.04
N ASP A 155 -5.45 -24.36 -10.76
CA ASP A 155 -4.43 -23.42 -10.28
C ASP A 155 -3.03 -23.79 -10.78
N VAL A 156 -2.20 -22.76 -10.98
CA VAL A 156 -0.82 -22.91 -11.49
C VAL A 156 0.02 -23.85 -10.60
N ASN A 157 -0.27 -23.86 -9.30
CA ASN A 157 0.43 -24.65 -8.28
C ASN A 157 -0.47 -25.72 -7.63
N TYR A 158 -1.33 -26.38 -8.41
CA TYR A 158 -2.18 -27.46 -7.90
C TYR A 158 -1.35 -28.66 -7.41
N SER A 159 -1.57 -29.06 -6.15
CA SER A 159 -1.06 -30.30 -5.56
C SER A 159 -2.19 -30.99 -4.79
N PRO A 160 -2.37 -32.32 -4.91
CA PRO A 160 -3.39 -33.05 -4.15
C PRO A 160 -3.33 -32.81 -2.64
N ASP A 161 -2.13 -32.71 -2.07
CA ASP A 161 -1.95 -32.51 -0.63
C ASP A 161 -2.48 -31.13 -0.16
N ARG A 162 -2.38 -30.10 -1.00
CA ARG A 162 -2.87 -28.74 -0.71
C ARG A 162 -4.39 -28.65 -0.63
N THR A 163 -5.09 -29.52 -1.36
CA THR A 163 -6.55 -29.57 -1.31
C THR A 163 -7.05 -30.04 0.05
N LEU A 164 -6.24 -30.83 0.78
CA LEU A 164 -6.61 -31.44 2.05
C LEU A 164 -6.19 -30.58 3.26
N SER A 165 -5.08 -29.84 3.16
CA SER A 165 -4.59 -28.98 4.24
C SER A 165 -4.51 -27.51 3.81
N LYS A 166 -5.55 -26.73 4.14
CA LYS A 166 -5.51 -25.27 4.04
C LYS A 166 -4.56 -24.71 5.11
N VAL A 167 -3.35 -24.33 4.70
CA VAL A 167 -2.37 -23.68 5.59
C VAL A 167 -2.86 -22.27 5.90
N LYS A 168 -3.16 -22.01 7.17
CA LYS A 168 -3.49 -20.67 7.65
C LYS A 168 -2.23 -19.97 8.14
N PHE A 169 -1.95 -18.79 7.62
CA PHE A 169 -0.84 -17.98 8.12
C PHE A 169 -1.25 -17.30 9.42
N ALA A 170 -0.35 -17.32 10.40
CA ALA A 170 -0.56 -16.51 11.60
C ALA A 170 -0.51 -15.03 11.21
N SER A 171 -1.54 -14.26 11.57
CA SER A 171 -1.52 -12.81 11.39
C SER A 171 -0.29 -12.21 12.06
N GLU A 172 0.25 -11.13 11.50
CA GLU A 172 1.35 -10.39 12.11
C GLU A 172 1.01 -10.04 13.58
N PRO A 173 1.98 -10.16 14.51
CA PRO A 173 1.79 -9.76 15.89
C PRO A 173 1.33 -8.30 15.93
N GLN A 174 0.13 -8.08 16.45
CA GLN A 174 -0.43 -6.75 16.57
C GLN A 174 0.39 -5.93 17.57
N TYR A 175 0.47 -4.63 17.31
CA TYR A 175 1.08 -3.66 18.21
C TYR A 175 0.23 -3.55 19.50
N THR A 176 0.61 -4.26 20.56
CA THR A 176 -0.06 -4.21 21.89
C THR A 176 0.16 -2.86 22.60
N GLU A 177 -0.36 -2.67 23.82
CA GLU A 177 -0.37 -1.39 24.58
C GLU A 177 0.97 -0.62 24.59
N GLU A 178 2.10 -1.32 24.71
CA GLU A 178 3.44 -0.70 24.69
C GLU A 178 3.84 -0.18 23.30
N ALA A 179 3.23 -0.71 22.25
CA ALA A 179 3.49 -0.34 20.87
C ALA A 179 2.66 0.86 20.39
N TYR A 180 1.59 1.26 21.09
CA TYR A 180 0.98 2.57 20.86
C TYR A 180 2.02 3.69 21.03
N HIS A 181 2.87 3.60 22.06
CA HIS A 181 3.98 4.54 22.24
C HIS A 181 4.93 4.49 21.04
N ARG A 182 5.21 3.30 20.50
CA ARG A 182 6.10 3.12 19.35
C ARG A 182 5.51 3.69 18.05
N ILE A 183 4.20 3.60 17.84
CA ILE A 183 3.50 4.21 16.70
C ILE A 183 3.44 5.73 16.88
N SER A 184 3.12 6.24 18.07
CA SER A 184 3.17 7.68 18.36
C SER A 184 4.58 8.26 18.15
N ASP A 185 5.62 7.52 18.53
CA ASP A 185 7.01 7.89 18.27
C ASP A 185 7.32 7.91 16.77
N LEU A 186 6.80 6.94 16.01
CA LEU A 186 6.92 6.89 14.55
C LEU A 186 6.25 8.10 13.91
N GLU A 187 5.01 8.40 14.27
CA GLU A 187 4.25 9.53 13.76
C GLU A 187 4.97 10.85 14.05
N SER A 188 5.48 11.00 15.27
CA SER A 188 6.26 12.18 15.68
C SER A 188 7.56 12.32 14.87
N LYS A 189 8.26 11.21 14.59
CA LYS A 189 9.50 11.21 13.80
C LYS A 189 9.25 11.49 12.32
N ILE A 190 8.16 10.97 11.76
CA ILE A 190 7.82 11.20 10.34
C ILE A 190 7.24 12.61 10.16
N GLY A 191 6.47 13.10 11.13
CA GLY A 191 5.93 14.47 11.13
C GLY A 191 4.89 14.72 10.04
N ALA A 192 4.15 13.69 9.61
CA ALA A 192 3.23 13.76 8.46
C ALA A 192 1.79 13.32 8.78
N GLY A 193 1.35 13.47 10.02
CA GLY A 193 0.01 13.05 10.47
C GLY A 193 -0.02 11.62 11.00
N LEU A 194 -1.19 10.99 10.89
CA LEU A 194 -1.42 9.61 11.34
C LEU A 194 -0.73 8.61 10.40
N ILE A 195 -0.37 7.44 10.92
CA ILE A 195 0.30 6.41 10.13
C ILE A 195 -0.54 5.94 8.93
N GLU A 196 -1.86 5.93 9.05
CA GLU A 196 -2.78 5.59 7.96
C GLU A 196 -2.76 6.61 6.82
N GLU A 197 -2.61 7.91 7.12
CA GLU A 197 -2.45 8.95 6.11
C GLU A 197 -1.12 8.76 5.36
N VAL A 198 -0.07 8.39 6.09
CA VAL A 198 1.25 8.09 5.49
C VAL A 198 1.16 6.91 4.52
N ILE A 199 0.34 5.89 4.82
CA ILE A 199 0.08 4.77 3.90
C ILE A 199 -0.61 5.27 2.64
N GLN A 200 -1.66 6.09 2.76
CA GLN A 200 -2.34 6.66 1.59
C GLN A 200 -1.40 7.51 0.72
N VAL A 201 -0.51 8.28 1.35
CA VAL A 201 0.52 9.04 0.64
C VAL A 201 1.49 8.10 -0.08
N ALA A 202 1.92 7.01 0.56
CA ALA A 202 2.81 6.03 -0.06
C ALA A 202 2.16 5.31 -1.25
N GLU A 203 0.88 4.95 -1.14
CA GLU A 203 0.10 4.40 -2.26
C GLU A 203 -0.06 5.42 -3.40
N GLY A 204 -0.31 6.67 -3.06
CA GLY A 204 -0.41 7.78 -4.00
C GLY A 204 0.90 7.99 -4.76
N GLU A 205 2.03 8.02 -4.05
CA GLU A 205 3.35 8.09 -4.66
C GLU A 205 3.63 6.88 -5.55
N HIS A 206 3.26 5.67 -5.12
CA HIS A 206 3.45 4.46 -5.91
C HIS A 206 2.73 4.51 -7.27
N LYS A 207 1.50 5.06 -7.29
CA LYS A 207 0.74 5.29 -8.53
C LYS A 207 1.30 6.46 -9.33
N LEU A 208 1.73 7.52 -8.66
CA LEU A 208 2.33 8.70 -9.30
C LEU A 208 3.62 8.34 -10.03
N VAL A 209 4.45 7.47 -9.47
CA VAL A 209 5.69 7.05 -10.14
C VAL A 209 5.39 6.36 -11.48
N ASP A 210 4.32 5.56 -11.57
CA ASP A 210 3.93 4.95 -12.84
C ASP A 210 3.54 6.00 -13.89
N THR A 211 2.72 6.98 -13.50
CA THR A 211 2.31 8.05 -14.43
C THR A 211 3.48 8.97 -14.80
N MET A 212 4.43 9.19 -13.89
CA MET A 212 5.66 9.95 -14.19
C MET A 212 6.57 9.20 -15.16
N ILE A 213 6.62 7.87 -15.09
CA ILE A 213 7.36 7.04 -16.04
C ILE A 213 6.71 7.08 -17.42
N GLU A 214 5.39 7.00 -17.50
CA GLU A 214 4.63 7.12 -18.75
C GLU A 214 4.84 8.48 -19.42
N ASN A 215 4.78 9.56 -18.63
CA ASN A 215 4.87 10.94 -19.13
C ASN A 215 6.29 11.46 -19.32
N LYS A 216 7.32 10.75 -18.83
CA LYS A 216 8.74 11.14 -18.91
C LYS A 216 9.02 12.61 -18.56
N VAL A 217 8.51 13.04 -17.41
CA VAL A 217 8.51 14.46 -16.98
C VAL A 217 9.92 15.07 -16.81
N TRP A 218 10.96 14.24 -16.82
CA TRP A 218 12.36 14.68 -16.77
C TRP A 218 12.93 15.13 -18.12
N GLU A 219 12.20 14.95 -19.22
CA GLU A 219 12.59 15.48 -20.53
C GLU A 219 12.44 17.01 -20.56
N PRO A 220 13.22 17.71 -21.40
CA PRO A 220 13.08 19.15 -21.57
C PRO A 220 11.66 19.50 -22.05
N LEU A 221 11.24 20.74 -21.77
CA LEU A 221 9.92 21.24 -22.13
C LEU A 221 9.64 21.02 -23.63
N ALA A 222 8.50 20.37 -23.93
CA ALA A 222 8.12 20.04 -25.31
C ALA A 222 7.91 21.28 -26.19
N GLU A 223 7.35 22.35 -25.61
CA GLU A 223 7.11 23.62 -26.30
C GLU A 223 7.51 24.79 -25.39
N GLN A 224 8.47 25.60 -25.82
CA GLN A 224 8.84 26.82 -25.10
C GLN A 224 7.69 27.82 -25.15
N ALA A 225 7.46 28.52 -24.03
CA ALA A 225 6.41 29.52 -23.98
C ALA A 225 6.71 30.65 -25.00
N PRO A 226 5.70 31.11 -25.76
CA PRO A 226 5.89 32.23 -26.67
C PRO A 226 6.20 33.51 -25.88
N GLU A 227 6.97 34.42 -26.50
CA GLU A 227 7.33 35.69 -25.89
C GLU A 227 6.06 36.47 -25.52
N GLY A 228 5.95 36.89 -24.24
CA GLY A 228 4.79 37.62 -23.73
C GLY A 228 3.64 36.77 -23.14
N GLN A 229 3.67 35.43 -23.24
CA GLN A 229 2.62 34.56 -22.65
C GLN A 229 2.50 34.71 -21.13
N TRP A 230 3.63 34.89 -20.45
CA TRP A 230 3.71 35.02 -18.99
C TRP A 230 3.95 36.47 -18.52
N SER A 231 3.93 37.45 -19.43
CA SER A 231 3.93 38.86 -19.05
C SER A 231 2.50 39.27 -18.71
N TYR A 232 2.19 39.34 -17.42
CA TYR A 232 0.92 39.89 -16.95
C TYR A 232 1.00 41.41 -16.79
N PHE A 233 -0.12 42.04 -16.44
CA PHE A 233 -0.16 43.45 -16.07
C PHE A 233 0.67 43.70 -14.80
N GLU A 234 1.97 43.98 -14.96
CA GLU A 234 2.82 44.46 -13.87
C GLU A 234 2.23 45.77 -13.33
N ARG A 235 1.78 45.77 -12.08
CA ARG A 235 1.45 47.00 -11.36
C ARG A 235 2.75 47.69 -10.92
N ALA A 236 3.58 48.08 -11.87
CA ALA A 236 4.82 48.81 -11.61
C ALA A 236 4.59 50.33 -11.41
N THR A 237 3.44 50.85 -11.86
CA THR A 237 3.02 52.23 -11.56
C THR A 237 2.31 52.27 -10.21
N HIS A 238 3.10 52.32 -9.13
CA HIS A 238 2.62 52.85 -7.86
C HIS A 238 2.00 54.23 -8.12
N THR A 239 0.80 54.47 -7.60
CA THR A 239 0.24 55.83 -7.56
C THR A 239 1.25 56.74 -6.88
N PRO A 240 1.59 57.92 -7.44
CA PRO A 240 2.51 58.84 -6.78
C PRO A 240 1.95 59.16 -5.39
N THR A 241 2.80 59.11 -4.36
CA THR A 241 2.46 59.45 -2.98
C THR A 241 1.83 60.84 -2.92
N THR A 242 0.50 60.91 -2.87
CA THR A 242 -0.23 62.16 -2.69
C THR A 242 -0.15 62.56 -1.22
N GLN A 243 0.99 63.12 -0.81
CA GLN A 243 1.16 64.14 0.25
C GLN A 243 2.67 64.34 0.51
N GLN A 244 3.14 65.58 0.30
CA GLN A 244 4.40 66.06 0.88
C GLN A 244 4.14 66.56 2.32
N PRO A 245 5.13 66.45 3.23
CA PRO A 245 4.99 66.79 4.66
C PRO A 245 4.68 68.27 4.91
#